data_AF-A0A378UHT4-F1
#
_entry.id   AF-A0A378UHT4-F1
#
_cell.length_a   1.000
_cell.length_b   1.000
_cell.length_c   1.000
_cell.angle_alpha   90.00
_cell.angle_beta   90.00
_cell.angle_gamma   90.00
#
_symmetry.space_group_name_H-M   'P 1'
#
loop_
_entity.id
_entity.type
_entity.pdbx_description
1 polymer ?
#
loop_
_entity_poly.entity_id
_entity_poly.type
_entity_poly.pdbx_seq_one_letter_code
_entity_poly.pdbx_strand_id
1 'polypeptide(L)'
;MIFYPQWFAAPAWQAAWLPLLLLLAATARPAAAAFARHRSASALAFILSAAAWSLSATTDGGALAGIGYHLLAVNLTALMIGAPAALWLGSLLMLPHLWLHTGSITAYPINTLTLLLPPLAVNLLARHWVARLPPNLFIFIFINGFLASATGMILTGAATTALLAAAGTFSDGILWQNAFPVFFLMAWAEAFLSGIAAAIFIALRPHWIATFDDERYLKRRNQIW
;
A
#
# COMPACT_ATOMS: atom_id res chain seq x y z
N MET A 1 7.16 4.97 6.54
CA MET A 1 8.28 4.88 7.51
C MET A 1 9.37 4.05 6.88
N ILE A 2 10.62 4.50 6.93
CA ILE A 2 11.75 3.63 6.56
C ILE A 2 12.42 3.08 7.82
N PHE A 3 12.62 1.78 7.83
CA PHE A 3 13.43 1.06 8.79
C PHE A 3 14.91 1.24 8.47
N TYR A 4 15.70 1.44 9.52
CA TYR A 4 17.15 1.44 9.42
C TYR A 4 17.74 0.13 9.96
N PRO A 5 18.85 -0.38 9.41
CA PRO A 5 19.42 -1.67 9.82
C PRO A 5 19.77 -1.75 11.29
N GLN A 6 20.22 -0.64 11.90
CA GLN A 6 20.58 -0.60 13.32
C GLN A 6 19.41 -0.82 14.27
N TRP A 7 18.18 -0.72 13.78
CA TRP A 7 16.97 -1.00 14.57
C TRP A 7 16.68 -2.50 14.68
N PHE A 8 17.36 -3.35 13.91
CA PHE A 8 17.05 -4.77 13.83
C PHE A 8 18.30 -5.61 14.00
N ALA A 9 18.16 -6.77 14.66
CA ALA A 9 19.22 -7.77 14.67
C ALA A 9 19.51 -8.29 13.25
N ALA A 10 20.77 -8.63 12.98
CA ALA A 10 21.22 -9.11 11.67
C ALA A 10 20.34 -10.22 11.04
N PRO A 11 19.89 -11.24 11.82
CA PRO A 11 19.06 -12.31 11.26
C PRO A 11 17.70 -11.84 10.72
N ALA A 12 17.14 -10.75 11.26
CA ALA A 12 15.78 -10.32 10.91
C ALA A 12 15.68 -9.83 9.46
N TRP A 13 16.63 -9.00 9.01
CA TRP A 13 16.64 -8.54 7.62
C TRP A 13 17.19 -9.60 6.64
N GLN A 14 18.05 -10.51 7.09
CA GLN A 14 18.48 -11.66 6.29
C GLN A 14 17.31 -12.59 5.97
N ALA A 15 16.52 -12.93 7.00
CA ALA A 15 15.34 -13.78 6.85
C ALA A 15 14.26 -13.13 5.96
N ALA A 16 14.18 -11.80 5.91
CA ALA A 16 13.21 -11.06 5.10
C ALA A 16 13.48 -11.13 3.59
N TRP A 17 14.71 -11.42 3.15
CA TRP A 17 15.01 -11.55 1.71
C TRP A 17 14.29 -12.71 1.05
N LEU A 18 14.27 -13.88 1.70
CA LEU A 18 13.65 -15.08 1.14
C LEU A 18 12.17 -14.88 0.79
N PRO A 19 11.28 -14.44 1.71
CA PRO A 19 9.87 -14.22 1.36
C PRO A 19 9.70 -13.14 0.31
N LEU A 20 10.50 -12.06 0.32
CA LEU A 20 10.40 -11.02 -0.72
C LEU A 20 10.75 -11.57 -2.10
N LEU A 21 11.86 -12.31 -2.22
CA LEU A 21 12.29 -12.90 -3.50
C LEU A 21 11.28 -13.92 -4.01
N LEU A 22 10.73 -14.76 -3.12
CA LEU A 22 9.69 -15.72 -3.48
C LEU A 22 8.42 -15.02 -3.98
N LEU A 23 7.97 -13.96 -3.31
CA LEU A 23 6.81 -13.19 -3.72
C LEU A 23 7.04 -12.48 -5.07
N LEU A 24 8.20 -11.85 -5.26
CA LEU A 24 8.55 -11.20 -6.52
C LEU A 24 8.62 -12.23 -7.66
N ALA A 25 9.28 -13.37 -7.45
CA ALA A 25 9.35 -14.44 -8.44
C ALA A 25 7.96 -15.00 -8.80
N ALA A 26 7.12 -15.29 -7.80
CA ALA A 26 5.76 -15.80 -7.99
C ALA A 26 4.85 -14.81 -8.73
N THR A 27 5.10 -13.50 -8.57
CA THR A 27 4.29 -12.43 -9.16
C THR A 27 4.88 -11.81 -10.42
N ALA A 28 6.10 -12.20 -10.84
CA ALA A 28 6.82 -11.58 -11.96
C ALA A 28 6.05 -11.62 -13.27
N ARG A 29 5.55 -12.81 -13.65
CA ARG A 29 4.78 -13.00 -14.89
C ARG A 29 3.48 -12.19 -14.92
N PRO A 30 2.58 -12.29 -13.91
CA PRO A 30 1.37 -11.49 -13.90
C PRO A 30 1.64 -9.98 -13.79
N ALA A 31 2.69 -9.56 -13.06
CA ALA A 31 3.08 -8.15 -12.99
C ALA A 31 3.54 -7.61 -14.36
N ALA A 32 4.41 -8.34 -15.07
CA ALA A 32 4.86 -7.95 -16.41
C ALA A 32 3.69 -7.84 -17.40
N ALA A 33 2.76 -8.80 -17.37
CA ALA A 33 1.56 -8.76 -18.19
C ALA A 33 0.68 -7.54 -17.87
N ALA A 34 0.50 -7.23 -16.59
CA ALA A 34 -0.27 -6.08 -16.14
C ALA A 34 0.38 -4.75 -16.54
N PHE A 35 1.70 -4.59 -16.40
CA PHE A 35 2.40 -3.39 -16.88
C PHE A 35 2.27 -3.21 -18.39
N ALA A 36 2.36 -4.30 -19.15
CA ALA A 36 2.21 -4.25 -20.60
C ALA A 36 0.78 -3.88 -21.03
N ARG A 37 -0.23 -4.38 -20.31
CA ARG A 37 -1.66 -4.13 -20.60
C ARG A 37 -2.13 -2.75 -20.14
N HIS A 38 -1.67 -2.29 -18.98
CA HIS A 38 -2.15 -1.08 -18.31
C HIS A 38 -1.07 0.02 -18.26
N ARG A 39 -0.35 0.26 -19.37
CA ARG A 39 0.83 1.16 -19.40
C ARG A 39 0.55 2.56 -18.87
N SER A 40 -0.53 3.21 -19.33
CA SER A 40 -0.87 4.58 -18.88
C SER A 40 -1.29 4.62 -17.41
N ALA A 41 -2.06 3.63 -16.95
CA ALA A 41 -2.41 3.50 -15.54
C ALA A 41 -1.18 3.20 -14.67
N SER A 42 -0.22 2.41 -15.17
CA SER A 42 1.04 2.10 -14.49
C SER A 42 1.91 3.34 -14.32
N ALA A 43 2.04 4.15 -15.37
CA ALA A 43 2.76 5.42 -15.31
C ALA A 43 2.11 6.40 -14.32
N LEU A 44 0.77 6.50 -14.34
CA LEU A 44 0.05 7.34 -13.38
C LEU A 44 0.19 6.81 -11.95
N ALA A 45 0.06 5.49 -11.74
CA ALA A 45 0.22 4.87 -10.43
C ALA A 45 1.63 5.11 -9.87
N PHE A 46 2.67 5.03 -10.72
CA PHE A 46 4.03 5.39 -10.33
C PHE A 46 4.12 6.84 -9.84
N ILE A 47 3.55 7.79 -10.60
CA ILE A 47 3.55 9.22 -10.23
C ILE A 47 2.80 9.44 -8.91
N LEU A 48 1.60 8.85 -8.75
CA LEU A 48 0.79 8.99 -7.55
C LEU A 48 1.47 8.38 -6.32
N SER A 49 2.06 7.18 -6.45
CA SER A 49 2.82 6.56 -5.37
C SER A 49 4.07 7.37 -5.01
N ALA A 50 4.84 7.83 -6.00
CA ALA A 50 6.00 8.68 -5.75
C ALA A 50 5.62 9.99 -5.04
N ALA A 51 4.53 10.64 -5.47
CA ALA A 51 4.00 11.84 -4.82
C ALA A 51 3.57 11.55 -3.37
N ALA A 52 2.81 10.47 -3.15
CA ALA A 52 2.36 10.05 -1.82
C ALA A 52 3.55 9.79 -0.87
N TRP A 53 4.62 9.19 -1.37
CA TRP A 53 5.81 8.89 -0.58
C TRP A 53 6.71 10.10 -0.35
N SER A 54 6.63 11.12 -1.21
CA SER A 54 7.34 12.40 -1.03
C SER A 54 6.69 13.30 0.02
N LEU A 55 5.41 13.08 0.32
CA LEU A 55 4.69 13.74 1.40
C LEU A 55 5.01 13.04 2.72
N SER A 56 6.24 13.25 3.20
CA SER A 56 6.74 12.64 4.43
C SER A 56 6.87 13.63 5.58
N ALA A 57 6.60 13.18 6.80
CA ALA A 57 6.88 13.89 8.04
C ALA A 57 7.81 13.04 8.92
N THR A 58 8.91 13.62 9.41
CA THR A 58 9.86 12.97 10.30
C THR A 58 9.83 13.60 11.69
N THR A 59 10.05 12.79 12.72
CA THR A 59 10.31 13.26 14.07
C THR A 59 11.82 13.33 14.29
N ASP A 60 12.38 14.55 14.27
CA ASP A 60 13.84 14.75 14.31
C ASP A 60 14.41 14.77 15.74
N GLY A 61 13.55 14.75 16.77
CA GLY A 61 13.96 14.78 18.17
C GLY A 61 12.99 14.05 19.11
N GLY A 62 13.41 13.89 20.37
CA GLY A 62 12.65 13.19 21.39
C GLY A 62 12.70 11.67 21.26
N ALA A 63 11.84 10.98 22.01
CA ALA A 63 11.89 9.52 22.13
C ALA A 63 11.39 8.76 20.88
N LEU A 64 10.93 9.47 19.85
CA LEU A 64 10.59 8.92 18.52
C LEU A 64 11.56 9.39 17.43
N ALA A 65 12.74 9.91 17.79
CA ALA A 65 13.71 10.43 16.84
C ALA A 65 14.02 9.40 15.73
N GLY A 66 13.96 9.85 14.47
CA GLY A 66 14.20 9.03 13.29
C GLY A 66 12.98 8.28 12.74
N ILE A 67 11.82 8.34 13.41
CA ILE A 67 10.57 7.80 12.86
C ILE A 67 10.01 8.75 11.80
N GLY A 68 9.62 8.20 10.65
CA GLY A 68 9.01 8.95 9.55
C GLY A 68 7.67 8.38 9.11
N TYR A 69 6.74 9.23 8.72
CA TYR A 69 5.42 8.85 8.20
C TYR A 69 5.26 9.38 6.79
N HIS A 70 4.61 8.63 5.92
CA HIS A 70 4.21 9.06 4.59
C HIS A 70 3.00 8.25 4.14
N LEU A 71 2.29 8.74 3.13
CA LEU A 71 1.19 8.01 2.51
C LEU A 71 1.74 6.87 1.65
N LEU A 72 0.97 5.81 1.47
CA LEU A 72 1.42 4.58 0.80
C LEU A 72 0.97 4.51 -0.66
N ALA A 73 -0.27 4.91 -0.95
CA ALA A 73 -0.98 4.72 -2.22
C ALA A 73 -1.01 3.27 -2.74
N VAL A 74 -0.64 2.27 -1.92
CA VAL A 74 -0.50 0.87 -2.37
C VAL A 74 -1.84 0.25 -2.73
N ASN A 75 -2.90 0.53 -1.95
CA ASN A 75 -4.24 0.05 -2.27
C ASN A 75 -4.73 0.61 -3.62
N LEU A 76 -4.62 1.93 -3.82
CA LEU A 76 -5.00 2.58 -5.08
C LEU A 76 -4.22 1.99 -6.26
N THR A 77 -2.90 1.84 -6.13
CA THR A 77 -2.05 1.21 -7.15
C THR A 77 -2.52 -0.22 -7.46
N ALA A 78 -2.86 -1.01 -6.44
CA ALA A 78 -3.40 -2.35 -6.64
C ALA A 78 -4.77 -2.36 -7.34
N LEU A 79 -5.62 -1.36 -7.12
CA LEU A 79 -6.87 -1.21 -7.89
C LEU A 79 -6.60 -0.84 -9.36
N MET A 80 -5.57 -0.02 -9.60
CA MET A 80 -5.23 0.49 -10.93
C MET A 80 -4.60 -0.57 -11.83
N ILE A 81 -3.67 -1.35 -11.30
CA ILE A 81 -2.82 -2.26 -12.10
C ILE A 81 -2.77 -3.70 -11.57
N GLY A 82 -3.52 -4.01 -10.51
CA GLY A 82 -3.54 -5.32 -9.86
C GLY A 82 -2.43 -5.50 -8.82
N ALA A 83 -2.70 -6.34 -7.81
CA ALA A 83 -1.78 -6.57 -6.68
C ALA A 83 -0.37 -7.06 -7.09
N PRO A 84 -0.19 -7.98 -8.07
CA PRO A 84 1.14 -8.38 -8.52
C PRO A 84 1.98 -7.19 -9.04
N ALA A 85 1.39 -6.35 -9.89
CA ALA A 85 2.10 -5.19 -10.45
C ALA A 85 2.31 -4.10 -9.39
N ALA A 86 1.37 -3.91 -8.46
CA ALA A 86 1.54 -3.00 -7.32
C ALA A 86 2.69 -3.42 -6.39
N LEU A 87 2.85 -4.72 -6.13
CA LEU A 87 4.00 -5.25 -5.38
C LEU A 87 5.32 -4.91 -6.07
N TRP A 88 5.40 -5.16 -7.38
CA TRP A 88 6.60 -4.85 -8.17
C TRP A 88 6.88 -3.35 -8.23
N LEU A 89 5.86 -2.53 -8.50
CA LEU A 89 5.99 -1.07 -8.55
C LEU A 89 6.47 -0.52 -7.21
N GLY A 90 5.86 -0.92 -6.09
CA GLY A 90 6.27 -0.50 -4.76
C GLY A 90 7.68 -0.97 -4.40
N SER A 91 8.05 -2.21 -4.79
CA SER A 91 9.40 -2.74 -4.56
C SER A 91 10.45 -1.95 -5.34
N LEU A 92 10.17 -1.61 -6.60
CA LEU A 92 11.06 -0.78 -7.42
C LEU A 92 11.15 0.65 -6.88
N LEU A 93 10.02 1.23 -6.45
CA LEU A 93 9.96 2.59 -5.88
C LEU A 93 10.68 2.70 -4.53
N MET A 94 10.79 1.60 -3.79
CA MET A 94 11.54 1.56 -2.53
C MET A 94 13.03 1.85 -2.71
N LEU A 95 13.64 1.50 -3.84
CA LEU A 95 15.06 1.76 -4.09
C LEU A 95 15.41 3.27 -4.08
N PRO A 96 14.79 4.12 -4.93
CA PRO A 96 15.04 5.56 -4.86
C PRO A 96 14.53 6.17 -3.54
N HIS A 97 13.48 5.63 -2.93
CA HIS A 97 13.00 6.13 -1.65
C HIS A 97 14.03 5.95 -0.53
N LEU A 98 14.66 4.77 -0.42
CA LEU A 98 15.77 4.55 0.52
C LEU A 98 16.94 5.49 0.22
N TRP A 99 17.29 5.68 -1.06
CA TRP A 99 18.38 6.56 -1.44
C TRP A 99 18.16 8.02 -1.00
N LEU A 100 16.95 8.55 -1.22
CA LEU A 100 16.59 9.92 -0.85
C LEU A 100 16.52 10.17 0.67
N HIS A 101 16.23 9.13 1.46
CA HIS A 101 16.04 9.25 2.90
C HIS A 101 17.18 8.61 3.70
N THR A 102 18.37 8.46 3.10
CA THR A 102 19.56 7.86 3.75
C THR A 102 19.32 6.47 4.34
N GLY A 103 18.36 5.74 3.77
CA GLY A 103 18.07 4.36 4.10
C GLY A 103 19.17 3.41 3.60
N SER A 104 19.06 2.15 3.99
CA SER A 104 20.03 1.11 3.63
C SER A 104 19.39 -0.03 2.87
N ILE A 105 20.10 -0.52 1.85
CA ILE A 105 19.71 -1.72 1.10
C ILE A 105 19.58 -2.94 2.01
N THR A 106 20.31 -2.97 3.12
CA THR A 106 20.21 -4.05 4.12
C THR A 106 18.81 -4.13 4.71
N ALA A 107 18.15 -2.99 4.95
CA ALA A 107 16.78 -2.92 5.45
C ALA A 107 15.72 -2.89 4.33
N TYR A 108 16.12 -2.99 3.05
CA TYR A 108 15.20 -3.03 1.92
C TYR A 108 14.11 -4.10 2.06
N PRO A 109 14.41 -5.39 2.33
CA PRO A 109 13.37 -6.41 2.31
C PRO A 109 12.33 -6.21 3.40
N ILE A 110 12.75 -5.81 4.60
CA ILE A 110 11.84 -5.60 5.73
C ILE A 110 10.96 -4.36 5.52
N ASN A 111 11.51 -3.29 4.93
CA ASN A 111 10.76 -2.12 4.51
C ASN A 111 9.70 -2.48 3.46
N THR A 112 10.12 -3.13 2.38
CA THR A 112 9.23 -3.52 1.28
C THR A 112 8.11 -4.43 1.76
N LEU A 113 8.41 -5.47 2.54
CA LEU A 113 7.39 -6.39 3.03
C LEU A 113 6.41 -5.70 3.97
N THR A 114 6.91 -4.92 4.93
CA THR A 114 6.05 -4.32 5.96
C THR A 114 5.15 -3.24 5.40
N LEU A 115 5.62 -2.43 4.44
CA LEU A 115 4.82 -1.35 3.86
C LEU A 115 3.88 -1.81 2.74
N LEU A 116 4.22 -2.90 2.03
CA LEU A 116 3.42 -3.33 0.88
C LEU A 116 2.44 -4.47 1.21
N LEU A 117 2.81 -5.44 2.06
CA LEU A 117 1.97 -6.62 2.25
C LEU A 117 0.64 -6.34 2.96
N PRO A 118 0.58 -5.57 4.07
CA PRO A 118 -0.69 -5.30 4.72
C PRO A 118 -1.75 -4.67 3.79
N PRO A 119 -1.47 -3.58 3.05
CA PRO A 119 -2.47 -3.00 2.16
C PRO A 119 -2.80 -3.89 0.95
N LEU A 120 -1.84 -4.67 0.43
CA LEU A 120 -2.12 -5.62 -0.66
C LEU A 120 -3.01 -6.79 -0.20
N ALA A 121 -2.78 -7.32 1.00
CA ALA A 121 -3.60 -8.37 1.58
C ALA A 121 -5.04 -7.87 1.80
N VAL A 122 -5.20 -6.67 2.36
CA VAL A 122 -6.52 -6.04 2.52
C VAL A 122 -7.18 -5.78 1.17
N ASN A 123 -6.44 -5.30 0.16
CA ASN A 123 -6.98 -5.08 -1.19
C ASN A 123 -7.55 -6.37 -1.79
N LEU A 124 -6.79 -7.47 -1.73
CA LEU A 124 -7.22 -8.77 -2.23
C LEU A 124 -8.45 -9.28 -1.49
N LEU A 125 -8.48 -9.15 -0.15
CA LEU A 125 -9.60 -9.57 0.68
C LEU A 125 -10.86 -8.74 0.40
N ALA A 126 -10.74 -7.41 0.36
CA ALA A 126 -11.84 -6.51 0.06
C ALA A 126 -12.45 -6.81 -1.31
N ARG A 127 -11.61 -6.97 -2.34
CA ARG A 127 -12.06 -7.33 -3.69
C ARG A 127 -12.76 -8.68 -3.72
N HIS A 128 -12.25 -9.65 -2.98
CA HIS A 128 -12.87 -10.97 -2.84
C HIS A 128 -14.28 -10.86 -2.25
N TRP A 129 -14.47 -10.08 -1.19
CA TRP A 129 -15.79 -9.87 -0.59
C TRP A 129 -16.73 -9.07 -1.48
N VAL A 130 -16.25 -7.96 -2.06
CA VAL A 130 -17.04 -7.11 -2.97
C VAL A 130 -17.47 -7.85 -4.23
N ALA A 131 -16.73 -8.87 -4.67
CA ALA A 131 -17.15 -9.75 -5.76
C ALA A 131 -18.47 -10.49 -5.48
N ARG A 132 -18.84 -10.65 -4.21
CA ARG A 132 -20.07 -11.33 -3.77
C ARG A 132 -21.21 -10.37 -3.43
N LEU A 133 -20.94 -9.07 -3.42
CA LEU A 133 -21.94 -8.05 -3.14
C LEU A 133 -22.67 -7.62 -4.43
N PRO A 134 -23.86 -7.01 -4.30
CA PRO A 134 -24.57 -6.44 -5.43
C PRO A 134 -23.66 -5.51 -6.24
N PRO A 135 -23.81 -5.47 -7.58
CA PRO A 135 -22.96 -4.68 -8.47
C PRO A 135 -23.31 -3.19 -8.36
N ASN A 136 -22.97 -2.58 -7.23
CA ASN A 136 -23.22 -1.17 -6.94
C ASN A 136 -21.90 -0.40 -6.94
N LEU A 137 -21.86 0.70 -7.69
CA LEU A 137 -20.68 1.56 -7.83
C LEU A 137 -20.17 2.08 -6.47
N PHE A 138 -21.08 2.49 -5.58
CA PHE A 138 -20.71 2.99 -4.25
C PHE A 138 -20.08 1.89 -3.39
N ILE A 139 -20.52 0.64 -3.52
CA ILE A 139 -19.89 -0.48 -2.81
C ILE A 139 -18.43 -0.62 -3.26
N PHE A 140 -18.15 -0.51 -4.56
CA PHE A 140 -16.77 -0.54 -5.05
C PHE A 140 -15.95 0.63 -4.48
N ILE A 141 -16.45 1.87 -4.60
CA ILE A 141 -15.73 3.07 -4.17
C ILE A 141 -15.50 3.06 -2.65
N PHE A 142 -16.53 2.81 -1.85
CA PHE A 142 -16.41 2.85 -0.39
C PHE A 142 -15.67 1.65 0.20
N ILE A 143 -15.85 0.43 -0.34
CA ILE A 143 -15.19 -0.74 0.23
C ILE A 143 -13.79 -0.92 -0.35
N ASN A 144 -13.66 -1.05 -1.68
CA ASN A 144 -12.34 -1.29 -2.29
C ASN A 144 -11.48 -0.01 -2.33
N GLY A 145 -12.10 1.15 -2.57
CA GLY A 145 -11.39 2.43 -2.65
C GLY A 145 -11.06 3.01 -1.27
N PHE A 146 -12.05 3.19 -0.41
CA PHE A 146 -11.90 3.90 0.86
C PHE A 146 -11.53 2.98 2.03
N LEU A 147 -12.40 2.05 2.42
CA LEU A 147 -12.22 1.23 3.63
C LEU A 147 -11.00 0.31 3.53
N ALA A 148 -10.78 -0.34 2.39
CA ALA A 148 -9.59 -1.17 2.19
C ALA A 148 -8.29 -0.37 2.33
N SER A 149 -8.28 0.89 1.90
CA SER A 149 -7.13 1.78 2.05
C SER A 149 -6.92 2.20 3.51
N ALA A 150 -7.99 2.57 4.22
CA ALA A 150 -7.96 2.88 5.65
C ALA A 150 -7.41 1.71 6.45
N THR A 151 -8.00 0.52 6.27
CA THR A 151 -7.59 -0.70 6.97
C THR A 151 -6.17 -1.11 6.60
N GLY A 152 -5.78 -0.97 5.33
CA GLY A 152 -4.41 -1.23 4.88
C GLY A 152 -3.39 -0.34 5.60
N MET A 153 -3.68 0.96 5.76
CA MET A 153 -2.83 1.89 6.49
C MET A 153 -2.74 1.55 7.99
N ILE A 154 -3.87 1.25 8.65
CA ILE A 154 -3.88 0.86 10.06
C ILE A 154 -3.08 -0.43 10.29
N LEU A 155 -3.28 -1.44 9.45
CA LEU A 155 -2.52 -2.70 9.56
C LEU A 155 -1.04 -2.51 9.26
N THR A 156 -0.69 -1.61 8.34
CA THR A 156 0.72 -1.22 8.11
C THR A 156 1.31 -0.58 9.36
N GLY A 157 0.57 0.33 10.00
CA GLY A 157 0.97 0.94 11.26
C GLY A 157 1.15 -0.09 12.37
N ALA A 158 0.19 -1.00 12.54
CA ALA A 158 0.26 -2.05 13.55
C ALA A 158 1.45 -3.00 13.30
N ALA A 159 1.67 -3.42 12.05
CA ALA A 159 2.81 -4.26 11.69
C ALA A 159 4.14 -3.54 11.94
N THR A 160 4.22 -2.26 11.57
CA THR A 160 5.40 -1.42 11.77
C THR A 160 5.72 -1.24 13.25
N THR A 161 4.71 -0.88 14.05
CA THR A 161 4.84 -0.68 15.50
C THR A 161 5.20 -1.98 16.21
N ALA A 162 4.54 -3.10 15.89
CA ALA A 162 4.82 -4.39 16.49
C ALA A 162 6.25 -4.87 16.18
N LEU A 163 6.69 -4.69 14.94
CA LEU A 163 8.02 -5.08 14.50
C LEU A 163 9.12 -4.26 15.18
N LEU A 164 8.95 -2.94 15.32
CA LEU A 164 9.87 -2.10 16.08
C LEU A 164 9.87 -2.41 17.59
N ALA A 165 8.69 -2.66 18.16
CA ALA A 165 8.57 -3.02 19.57
C ALA A 165 9.29 -4.35 19.86
N ALA A 166 9.12 -5.35 18.99
CA ALA A 166 9.83 -6.62 19.09
C ALA A 166 11.35 -6.48 18.93
N ALA A 167 11.81 -5.44 18.22
CA ALA A 167 13.23 -5.17 18.06
C ALA A 167 13.87 -4.45 19.27
N GLY A 168 13.07 -3.93 20.21
CA GLY A 168 13.55 -3.34 21.47
C GLY A 168 14.38 -2.05 21.30
N THR A 169 14.32 -1.41 20.13
CA THR A 169 15.12 -0.21 19.82
C THR A 169 14.58 1.04 20.51
N PHE A 170 13.27 1.11 20.70
CA PHE A 170 12.59 2.23 21.35
C PHE A 170 12.08 1.80 22.73
N SER A 171 11.94 2.75 23.65
CA SER A 171 11.44 2.48 25.00
C SER A 171 10.08 1.78 24.98
N ASP A 172 9.88 0.82 25.87
CA ASP A 172 8.66 0.02 25.94
C ASP A 172 7.39 0.87 25.98
N GLY A 173 6.39 0.45 25.20
CA GLY A 173 5.08 1.11 25.14
C GLY A 173 5.04 2.41 24.33
N ILE A 174 6.15 3.12 24.11
CA ILE A 174 6.13 4.43 23.47
C ILE A 174 5.61 4.38 22.03
N LEU A 175 5.94 3.31 21.31
CA LEU A 175 5.53 3.15 19.92
C LEU A 175 4.02 2.96 19.82
N TRP A 176 3.41 2.23 20.75
CA TRP A 176 1.96 2.02 20.78
C TRP A 176 1.20 3.25 21.27
N GLN A 177 1.77 4.01 22.20
CA GLN A 177 1.13 5.19 22.79
C GLN A 177 1.26 6.43 21.91
N ASN A 178 2.38 6.60 21.20
CA ASN A 178 2.72 7.86 20.55
C ASN A 178 2.89 7.70 19.03
N ALA A 179 3.45 6.60 18.53
CA ALA A 179 3.68 6.42 17.09
C ALA A 179 2.48 5.83 16.36
N PHE A 180 1.90 4.75 16.90
CA PHE A 180 0.76 4.05 16.30
C PHE A 180 -0.48 4.95 16.10
N PRO A 181 -0.86 5.83 17.04
CA PRO A 181 -2.06 6.67 16.85
C PRO A 181 -1.98 7.60 15.64
N VAL A 182 -0.79 8.00 15.19
CA VAL A 182 -0.60 8.80 13.97
C VAL A 182 -1.16 8.08 12.74
N PHE A 183 -1.13 6.74 12.71
CA PHE A 183 -1.67 5.97 11.60
C PHE A 183 -3.19 6.10 11.46
N PHE A 184 -3.95 6.53 12.48
CA PHE A 184 -5.37 6.84 12.31
C PHE A 184 -5.59 8.08 11.45
N LEU A 185 -4.79 9.12 11.66
CA LEU A 185 -4.82 10.31 10.84
C LEU A 185 -4.37 10.00 9.41
N MET A 186 -3.30 9.21 9.27
CA MET A 186 -2.81 8.76 7.97
C MET A 186 -3.84 7.89 7.26
N ALA A 187 -4.54 7.00 7.97
CA ALA A 187 -5.56 6.12 7.40
C ALA A 187 -6.72 6.93 6.85
N TRP A 188 -7.11 8.02 7.51
CA TRP A 188 -8.12 8.93 6.99
C TRP A 188 -7.69 9.59 5.67
N ALA A 189 -6.48 10.13 5.61
CA ALA A 189 -5.94 10.76 4.41
C ALA A 189 -5.78 9.74 3.25
N GLU A 190 -5.24 8.56 3.55
CA GLU A 190 -5.04 7.45 2.62
C GLU A 190 -6.38 6.92 2.07
N ALA A 191 -7.40 6.82 2.91
CA ALA A 191 -8.75 6.40 2.54
C ALA A 191 -9.44 7.43 1.66
N PHE A 192 -9.36 8.70 2.04
CA PHE A 192 -9.97 9.79 1.30
C PHE A 192 -9.36 9.90 -0.10
N LEU A 193 -8.03 9.90 -0.21
CA LEU A 193 -7.32 9.97 -1.50
C LEU A 193 -7.61 8.76 -2.38
N SER A 194 -7.54 7.55 -1.85
CA SER A 194 -7.81 6.33 -2.62
C SER A 194 -9.28 6.25 -3.06
N GLY A 195 -10.23 6.60 -2.18
CA GLY A 195 -11.66 6.63 -2.48
C GLY A 195 -12.03 7.66 -3.54
N ILE A 196 -11.56 8.91 -3.40
CA ILE A 196 -11.86 9.96 -4.37
C ILE A 196 -11.16 9.68 -5.72
N ALA A 197 -9.92 9.19 -5.72
CA ALA A 197 -9.23 8.80 -6.94
C ALA A 197 -9.97 7.65 -7.66
N ALA A 198 -10.42 6.64 -6.93
CA ALA A 198 -11.23 5.57 -7.50
C ALA A 198 -12.53 6.11 -8.13
N ALA A 199 -13.25 7.01 -7.44
CA ALA A 199 -14.45 7.63 -7.97
C ALA A 199 -14.17 8.44 -9.26
N ILE A 200 -13.14 9.28 -9.24
CA ILE A 200 -12.73 10.11 -10.39
C ILE A 200 -12.33 9.23 -11.58
N PHE A 201 -11.51 8.20 -11.35
CA PHE A 201 -11.04 7.33 -12.42
C PHE A 201 -12.19 6.51 -12.99
N ILE A 202 -13.11 5.99 -12.18
CA ILE A 202 -14.28 5.28 -12.70
C ILE A 202 -15.18 6.23 -13.52
N ALA A 203 -15.37 7.47 -13.08
CA ALA A 203 -16.23 8.43 -13.79
C ALA A 203 -15.61 8.93 -15.10
N LEU A 204 -14.31 9.17 -15.15
CA LEU A 204 -13.65 9.83 -16.28
C LEU A 204 -12.89 8.86 -17.20
N ARG A 205 -12.29 7.81 -16.64
CA ARG A 205 -11.32 6.91 -17.30
C ARG A 205 -11.35 5.50 -16.68
N PRO A 206 -12.48 4.76 -16.72
CA PRO A 206 -12.66 3.53 -15.94
C PRO A 206 -11.59 2.46 -16.21
N HIS A 207 -11.02 2.44 -17.42
CA HIS A 207 -9.92 1.56 -17.81
C HIS A 207 -8.60 1.78 -17.03
N TRP A 208 -8.49 2.87 -16.26
CA TRP A 208 -7.39 3.08 -15.33
C TRP A 208 -7.52 2.29 -14.02
N ILE A 209 -8.69 1.72 -13.73
CA ILE A 209 -8.90 0.80 -12.61
C ILE A 209 -9.00 -0.63 -13.17
N ALA A 210 -7.88 -1.34 -13.30
CA ALA A 210 -7.86 -2.72 -13.82
C ALA A 210 -8.74 -3.71 -13.04
N THR A 211 -9.09 -3.37 -11.80
CA THR A 211 -9.94 -4.19 -10.92
C THR A 211 -11.43 -3.86 -11.00
N PHE A 212 -11.81 -2.82 -11.76
CA PHE A 212 -13.19 -2.41 -12.00
C PHE A 212 -13.70 -3.03 -13.30
N ASP A 213 -14.97 -3.41 -13.32
CA ASP A 213 -15.62 -4.04 -14.47
C ASP A 213 -16.86 -3.23 -14.86
N ASP A 214 -16.73 -2.45 -15.93
CA ASP A 214 -17.80 -1.61 -16.47
C ASP A 214 -19.07 -2.42 -16.78
N GLU A 215 -18.92 -3.64 -17.27
CA GLU A 215 -20.07 -4.47 -17.62
C GLU A 215 -20.84 -4.89 -16.39
N ARG A 216 -20.12 -5.20 -15.30
CA ARG A 216 -20.75 -5.57 -14.03
C ARG A 216 -21.43 -4.37 -13.39
N TYR A 217 -20.75 -3.22 -13.30
CA TYR A 217 -21.19 -2.11 -12.44
C TYR A 217 -22.02 -1.03 -13.15
N LEU A 218 -21.91 -0.90 -14.48
CA LEU A 218 -22.57 0.17 -15.24
C LEU A 218 -23.67 -0.34 -16.19
N LYS A 219 -23.65 -1.61 -16.63
CA LYS A 219 -24.75 -2.13 -17.45
C LYS A 219 -26.00 -2.32 -16.59
N ARG A 220 -27.00 -1.48 -16.83
CA ARG A 220 -28.36 -1.70 -16.35
C ARG A 220 -28.91 -2.95 -17.04
N ARG A 221 -29.08 -4.07 -16.32
CA ARG A 221 -30.08 -5.07 -16.72
C ARG A 221 -31.44 -4.39 -16.52
N ASN A 222 -31.96 -3.75 -17.56
CA ASN A 222 -33.36 -3.37 -17.62
C ASN A 222 -34.17 -4.67 -17.59
N GLN A 223 -34.44 -5.21 -16.40
CA GLN A 223 -35.53 -6.14 -16.21
C GLN A 223 -36.80 -5.30 -16.14
N ILE A 224 -37.30 -4.93 -17.32
CA ILE A 224 -38.66 -4.45 -17.49
C ILE A 224 -39.47 -5.72 -17.76
N TRP A 225 -39.81 -6.45 -16.69
CA TRP A 225 -40.89 -7.43 -16.63
C TRP A 225 -41.39 -7.47 -15.19
#